data_AF-A0A2N0B7D1-F1
#
_entry.id   AF-A0A2N0B7D1-F1
#
_cell.length_a   1.000
_cell.length_b   1.000
_cell.length_c   1.000
_cell.angle_alpha   90.00
_cell.angle_beta   90.00
_cell.angle_gamma   90.00
#
_symmetry.space_group_name_H-M   'P 1'
#
loop_
_entity.id
_entity.type
_entity.pdbx_description
1 polymer ?
#
loop_
_entity_poly.entity_id
_entity_poly.type
_entity_poly.pdbx_seq_one_letter_code
_entity_poly.pdbx_strand_id
1 'polypeptide(L)'
;GKSKMRRVNVRLGTGSWTLLGALAQAHGVSRCYLFNYLLWLEEIEVGDSIVDMMNAGTPAFHRSYSYIFHLDLSHNQVYRRLRCDPESIFYAADSQYWNSP
;
A
#
# COMPACT_ATOMS: atom_id res chain seq x y z
N GLY A 1 -15.07 -19.95 -11.11
CA GLY A 1 -15.52 -20.84 -10.02
C GLY A 1 -16.78 -20.28 -9.40
N LYS A 2 -17.75 -21.12 -9.05
CA LYS A 2 -19.10 -20.73 -8.59
C LYS A 2 -19.13 -20.38 -7.09
N SER A 3 -18.53 -19.26 -6.69
CA SER A 3 -18.85 -18.62 -5.42
C SER A 3 -19.39 -17.21 -5.68
N LYS A 4 -20.52 -16.86 -5.04
CA LYS A 4 -21.11 -15.53 -5.16
C LYS A 4 -20.26 -14.56 -4.32
N MET A 5 -19.75 -13.49 -4.93
CA MET A 5 -19.02 -12.45 -4.21
C MET A 5 -19.89 -11.91 -3.07
N ARG A 6 -19.34 -11.87 -1.86
CA ARG A 6 -20.04 -11.37 -0.67
C ARG A 6 -19.52 -9.98 -0.35
N ARG A 7 -20.45 -9.03 -0.19
CA ARG A 7 -20.10 -7.69 0.30
C ARG A 7 -19.99 -7.74 1.82
N VAL A 8 -18.86 -7.26 2.34
CA VAL A 8 -18.63 -7.06 3.77
C VAL A 8 -18.39 -5.57 4.00
N ASN A 9 -18.96 -5.01 5.07
CA ASN A 9 -18.66 -3.64 5.51
C ASN A 9 -18.05 -3.74 6.91
N VAL A 10 -16.86 -3.19 7.09
CA VAL A 10 -16.11 -3.23 8.35
C VAL A 10 -15.96 -1.80 8.86
N ARG A 11 -16.12 -1.61 10.18
CA ARG A 11 -15.82 -0.34 10.85
C ARG A 11 -14.39 -0.41 11.39
N LEU A 12 -13.57 0.56 11.02
CA LEU A 12 -12.18 0.67 11.44
C LEU A 12 -11.98 2.05 12.09
N GLY A 13 -11.05 2.13 13.04
CA GLY A 13 -10.62 3.41 13.56
C GLY A 13 -9.95 4.25 12.47
N THR A 14 -10.04 5.58 12.58
CA THR A 14 -9.51 6.52 11.58
C THR A 14 -8.01 6.31 11.30
N GLY A 15 -7.23 6.01 12.34
CA GLY A 15 -5.81 5.70 12.22
C GLY A 15 -5.56 4.44 11.39
N SER A 16 -6.20 3.32 11.75
CA SER A 16 -6.10 2.04 11.02
C SER A 16 -6.58 2.17 9.57
N TRP A 17 -7.65 2.93 9.33
CA TRP A 17 -8.16 3.18 7.98
C TRP A 17 -7.19 4.01 7.13
N THR A 18 -6.56 5.01 7.73
CA THR A 18 -5.53 5.83 7.08
C THR A 18 -4.30 5.00 6.75
N LEU A 19 -3.84 4.18 7.70
CA LEU A 19 -2.69 3.28 7.50
C LEU A 19 -2.96 2.25 6.39
N LEU A 20 -4.13 1.60 6.41
CA LEU A 20 -4.53 0.67 5.34
C LEU A 20 -4.54 1.36 3.97
N GLY A 21 -4.96 2.63 3.91
CA GLY A 21 -4.91 3.45 2.70
C GLY A 21 -3.49 3.69 2.21
N ALA A 22 -2.57 4.04 3.11
CA ALA A 22 -1.17 4.26 2.79
C ALA A 22 -0.50 2.97 2.28
N LEU A 23 -0.72 1.84 2.96
CA LEU A 23 -0.22 0.52 2.55
C LEU A 23 -0.81 0.05 1.23
N ALA A 24 -2.12 0.22 1.01
CA ALA A 24 -2.74 -0.19 -0.24
C ALA A 24 -2.15 0.57 -1.42
N GLN A 25 -1.93 1.88 -1.26
CA GLN A 25 -1.32 2.68 -2.29
C GLN A 25 0.15 2.34 -2.54
N ALA A 26 0.91 2.14 -1.47
CA ALA A 26 2.28 1.67 -1.51
C ALA A 26 2.41 0.47 -2.45
N HIS A 27 1.57 -0.54 -2.25
CA HIS A 27 1.52 -1.75 -3.06
C HIS A 27 0.79 -1.60 -4.41
N GLY A 28 0.26 -0.42 -4.75
CA GLY A 28 -0.46 -0.18 -6.00
C GLY A 28 -1.81 -0.90 -6.10
N VAL A 29 -2.44 -1.25 -4.97
CA VAL A 29 -3.70 -2.02 -4.91
C VAL A 29 -4.83 -1.22 -4.25
N SER A 30 -6.06 -1.72 -4.36
CA SER A 30 -7.19 -1.14 -3.63
C SER A 30 -7.17 -1.52 -2.14
N ARG A 31 -7.74 -0.67 -1.29
CA ARG A 31 -7.95 -0.96 0.15
C ARG A 31 -8.69 -2.28 0.37
N CYS A 32 -9.69 -2.57 -0.47
CA CYS A 32 -10.48 -3.80 -0.37
C CYS A 32 -9.66 -5.04 -0.75
N TYR A 33 -8.82 -4.94 -1.78
CA TYR A 33 -7.91 -6.01 -2.15
C TYR A 33 -6.94 -6.30 -1.02
N LEU A 34 -6.28 -5.26 -0.49
CA LEU A 34 -5.32 -5.42 0.62
C LEU A 34 -6.00 -6.00 1.87
N PHE A 35 -7.18 -5.50 2.22
CA PHE A 35 -7.92 -6.02 3.37
C PHE A 35 -8.32 -7.49 3.19
N ASN A 36 -8.78 -7.89 2.00
CA ASN A 36 -9.09 -9.29 1.70
C ASN A 36 -7.83 -10.18 1.75
N TYR A 37 -6.70 -9.67 1.29
CA TYR A 37 -5.42 -10.38 1.37
C TYR A 37 -4.97 -10.59 2.82
N LEU A 38 -5.11 -9.58 3.67
CA LEU A 38 -4.82 -9.71 5.11
C LEU A 38 -5.72 -10.75 5.79
N LEU A 39 -7.01 -10.79 5.45
CA LEU A 39 -7.92 -11.83 5.96
C LEU A 39 -7.51 -13.24 5.48
N TRP A 40 -7.03 -13.35 4.24
CA TRP A 40 -6.53 -14.62 3.72
C TRP A 40 -5.24 -15.06 4.43
N LEU A 41 -4.31 -14.13 4.70
CA LEU A 41 -3.09 -14.43 5.48
C LEU A 41 -3.41 -14.88 6.91
N GLU A 42 -4.40 -14.23 7.55
CA GLU A 42 -4.91 -14.64 8.86
C GLU A 42 -5.54 -16.04 8.81
N GLU A 43 -6.32 -16.35 7.78
CA GLU A 43 -6.98 -17.66 7.60
C GLU A 43 -5.98 -18.82 7.44
N ILE A 44 -4.83 -18.57 6.81
CA ILE A 44 -3.76 -19.56 6.69
C ILE A 44 -2.78 -19.53 7.88
N GLU A 45 -3.12 -18.80 8.95
CA GLU A 45 -2.41 -18.73 10.23
C GLU A 45 -0.91 -18.43 10.10
N VAL A 46 -0.51 -17.53 9.18
CA VAL A 46 0.92 -17.18 9.04
C VAL A 46 1.49 -16.43 10.26
N GLY A 47 0.64 -16.04 11.21
CA GLY A 47 1.03 -15.45 12.49
C GLY A 47 1.90 -14.20 12.32
N ASP A 48 3.05 -14.16 13.00
CA ASP A 48 3.97 -13.01 12.92
C ASP A 48 4.56 -12.80 11.51
N SER A 49 4.48 -13.82 10.63
CA SER A 49 4.92 -13.71 9.24
C SER A 49 4.00 -12.83 8.37
N ILE A 50 2.83 -12.38 8.87
CA ILE A 50 2.02 -11.35 8.17
C ILE A 50 2.88 -10.11 7.93
N VAL A 51 3.70 -9.73 8.90
CA VAL A 51 4.60 -8.57 8.81
C VAL A 51 5.62 -8.79 7.70
N ASP A 52 6.22 -9.98 7.64
CA ASP A 52 7.20 -10.33 6.60
C ASP A 52 6.57 -10.36 5.20
N MET A 53 5.37 -10.92 5.07
CA MET A 53 4.63 -10.98 3.80
C MET A 53 4.25 -9.58 3.28
N MET A 54 3.86 -8.69 4.19
CA MET A 54 3.58 -7.29 3.87
C MET A 54 4.87 -6.51 3.56
N ASN A 55 5.99 -6.87 4.20
CA ASN A 55 7.30 -6.25 3.97
C ASN A 55 8.02 -6.75 2.70
N ALA A 56 7.56 -7.85 2.10
CA ALA A 56 8.08 -8.32 0.82
C ALA A 56 7.76 -7.36 -0.34
N GLY A 57 6.79 -6.46 -0.16
CA GLY A 57 6.46 -5.38 -1.09
C GLY A 57 6.90 -4.00 -0.59
N THR A 58 6.83 -2.99 -1.45
CA THR A 58 7.28 -1.63 -1.12
C THR A 58 6.14 -0.63 -1.03
N PRO A 59 6.25 0.36 -0.12
CA PRO A 59 7.05 0.35 1.11
C PRO A 59 6.56 -0.64 2.17
N ALA A 60 7.54 -1.22 2.88
CA ALA A 60 7.38 -2.02 4.09
C ALA A 60 6.67 -1.26 5.23
N PHE A 61 6.50 -1.92 6.38
CA PHE A 61 6.14 -1.27 7.64
C PHE A 61 7.21 -0.27 8.08
N HIS A 62 6.81 0.98 8.28
CA HIS A 62 7.67 2.08 8.71
C HIS A 62 7.08 2.77 9.95
N ARG A 63 7.90 3.52 10.68
CA ARG A 63 7.48 4.22 11.91
C ARG A 63 6.52 5.35 11.61
N SER A 64 6.77 6.04 10.50
CA SER A 64 5.90 7.11 10.02
C SER A 64 5.77 7.07 8.51
N TYR A 65 4.62 7.54 8.05
CA TYR A 65 4.30 7.71 6.64
C TYR A 65 3.91 9.16 6.42
N SER A 66 4.53 9.80 5.43
CA SER A 66 4.24 11.15 5.00
C SER A 66 3.68 11.12 3.59
N TYR A 67 2.45 11.57 3.48
CA TYR A 67 1.72 11.58 2.24
C TYR A 67 1.78 12.96 1.60
N ILE A 68 2.66 13.14 0.61
CA ILE A 68 2.94 14.45 0.01
C ILE A 68 2.24 14.55 -1.33
N PHE A 69 1.25 15.42 -1.41
CA PHE A 69 0.64 15.83 -2.66
C PHE A 69 1.35 17.08 -3.17
N HIS A 70 1.86 17.03 -4.40
CA HIS A 70 2.56 18.14 -5.01
C HIS A 70 1.84 18.56 -6.29
N LEU A 71 1.50 19.85 -6.35
CA LEU A 71 0.89 20.49 -7.51
C LEU A 71 1.86 21.56 -8.02
N ASP A 72 2.43 21.31 -9.19
CA ASP A 72 3.29 22.25 -9.89
C ASP A 72 2.50 22.88 -11.04
N LEU A 73 2.06 24.12 -10.83
CA LEU A 73 1.30 24.88 -11.82
C LEU A 73 2.17 25.38 -12.98
N SER A 74 3.49 25.54 -12.76
CA SER A 74 4.40 26.07 -13.78
C SER A 74 4.68 25.05 -14.88
N HIS A 75 4.73 23.76 -14.52
CA HIS A 75 4.89 22.64 -15.45
C HIS A 75 3.59 21.87 -15.71
N ASN A 76 2.46 22.31 -15.13
CA ASN A 76 1.17 21.61 -15.16
C ASN A 76 1.28 20.13 -14.71
N GLN A 77 2.06 19.88 -13.66
CA GLN A 77 2.31 18.54 -13.13
C GLN A 77 1.62 18.36 -11.80
N VAL A 78 1.07 17.16 -11.61
CA VAL A 78 0.58 16.71 -10.32
C VAL A 78 1.20 15.37 -10.02
N TYR A 79 1.83 15.26 -8.85
CA TYR A 79 2.37 13.98 -8.42
C TYR A 79 2.19 13.80 -6.93
N ARG A 80 2.36 12.55 -6.51
CA ARG A 80 2.05 12.08 -5.18
C ARG A 80 3.21 11.24 -4.71
N ARG A 81 3.86 11.66 -3.61
CA ARG A 81 4.99 10.95 -3.02
C ARG A 81 4.59 10.41 -1.67
N LEU A 82 4.77 9.11 -1.48
CA LEU A 82 4.75 8.48 -0.18
C LEU A 82 6.19 8.48 0.34
N ARG A 83 6.45 9.22 1.42
CA ARG A 83 7.71 9.14 2.15
C ARG A 83 7.50 8.30 3.41
N CYS A 84 8.53 7.57 3.79
CA CYS A 84 8.51 6.73 4.98
C CYS A 84 9.73 7.06 5.85
N ASP A 85 9.64 6.80 7.15
CA ASP A 85 10.77 6.85 8.09
C ASP A 85 10.96 5.49 8.78
N PRO A 86 12.14 4.84 8.67
CA PRO A 86 13.30 5.25 7.86
C PRO A 86 12.99 5.33 6.36
N GLU A 87 13.82 6.03 5.59
CA GLU A 87 13.62 6.12 4.13
C GLU A 87 13.68 4.72 3.51
N SER A 88 12.68 4.38 2.70
CA SER A 88 12.63 3.05 2.08
C SER A 88 13.74 2.94 1.04
N ILE A 89 14.69 2.03 1.28
CA ILE A 89 15.80 1.70 0.36
C ILE A 89 15.32 0.99 -0.91
N PHE A 90 14.06 0.55 -0.95
CA PHE A 90 13.50 -0.16 -2.08
C PHE A 90 12.66 0.80 -2.93
N TYR A 91 13.27 1.30 -4.00
CA TYR A 91 12.56 1.99 -5.06
C TYR A 91 11.55 1.02 -5.65
N ALA A 92 10.25 1.28 -5.50
CA ALA A 92 9.25 0.68 -6.38
C ALA A 92 9.73 0.96 -7.79
N ALA A 93 10.00 -0.10 -8.57
CA ALA A 93 10.55 0.03 -9.92
C ALA A 93 9.71 1.05 -10.69
N ASP A 94 10.26 2.26 -10.82
CA ASP A 94 9.57 3.33 -11.50
C ASP A 94 9.52 2.89 -12.96
N SER A 95 8.31 2.64 -13.48
CA SER A 95 8.09 2.16 -14.85
C SER A 95 8.74 3.06 -15.92
N GLN A 96 9.19 4.25 -15.53
CA GLN A 96 9.94 5.18 -16.36
C GLN A 96 11.38 4.72 -16.68
N TYR A 97 11.96 3.78 -15.93
CA TYR A 97 13.32 3.27 -16.20
C TYR A 97 13.41 2.25 -17.33
N TRP A 98 12.29 1.78 -17.90
CA TRP A 98 12.30 0.80 -18.99
C TRP A 98 12.43 1.42 -20.39
N ASN A 99 12.32 2.75 -20.53
CA ASN A 99 12.30 3.44 -21.83
C ASN A 99 13.52 4.34 -22.09
N SER A 100 14.70 3.97 -21.57
CA SER A 100 15.96 4.60 -21.98
C SER A 100 16.71 3.62 -22.89
N PRO A 101 17.11 4.05 -24.12
CA PRO A 101 17.82 3.20 -25.07
C PRO A 101 19.22 2.80 -24.60
#